data_AF-A0A6S7IAY3-F1
#
_entry.id   AF-A0A6S7IAY3-F1
#
_cell.length_a   1.000
_cell.length_b   1.000
_cell.length_c   1.000
_cell.angle_alpha   90.00
_cell.angle_beta   90.00
_cell.angle_gamma   90.00
#
_symmetry.space_group_name_H-M   'P 1'
#
loop_
_entity.id
_entity.type
_entity.pdbx_description
1 polymer ?
#
loop_
_entity_poly.entity_id
_entity_poly.type
_entity_poly.pdbx_seq_one_letter_code
_entity_poly.pdbx_strand_id
1 'polypeptide(L)'
;MTKQQTRKRASQTNGVSGKNVKQSRPRSRLQATDREESKSGVNYLRFACIGVIVLCMACSVVLLWKNQNFDSGANSTQQNVAQKDETNPPREHSKHDDVKSGNKKETETSRGFPDSEVYKNFRPHILNKLQVKSTNVAGTTVKVKPLHHSHKDSSVRAYVLEKFLSAYECDALAGAHDSHVTQTSKRNPLLCFDSVKTFRQNLKEVGLKIQVSSADFLEGTTCINESLSLLVRKHGLKWSYSTSFYPGESKFSLTLQERIKQATGLAPENGGKFQITSYPRNVGYKNHTDCVLDQEEKRDRYATILVYLKDVAEGGETVFPELGLSVTPKKGLALVWNSMTEDGQCDPSSIHNAAQVIQGHKYILQRWYYYQNFPSLGKRMPEPSLPNREANQPRVSCDQYEFGSCRWYDEWNYDHITEYVRNQHKYV
;
A
#
# COMPACT_ATOMS: atom_id res chain seq x y z
N MET A 1 60.62 8.72 47.09
CA MET A 1 59.75 9.78 46.52
C MET A 1 58.32 9.23 46.46
N THR A 2 57.53 9.27 47.54
CA THR A 2 56.45 10.27 47.86
C THR A 2 55.44 10.45 46.71
N LYS A 3 54.11 10.28 46.82
CA LYS A 3 53.08 10.16 47.89
C LYS A 3 51.84 9.47 47.25
N GLN A 4 51.20 8.39 47.73
CA GLN A 4 50.21 8.25 48.82
C GLN A 4 49.20 9.40 49.01
N GLN A 5 47.89 9.19 48.79
CA GLN A 5 46.93 8.78 49.85
C GLN A 5 45.44 8.88 49.45
N THR A 6 44.68 7.95 50.02
CA THR A 6 43.22 7.82 50.15
C THR A 6 42.64 8.69 51.28
N ARG A 7 41.32 9.00 51.24
CA ARG A 7 40.31 9.05 52.37
C ARG A 7 39.00 9.71 51.87
N LYS A 8 37.77 9.22 52.07
CA LYS A 8 36.93 8.87 53.27
C LYS A 8 36.27 10.08 54.00
N ARG A 9 34.92 10.12 53.88
CA ARG A 9 33.83 10.21 54.91
C ARG A 9 33.39 11.53 55.61
N ALA A 10 32.05 11.58 55.77
CA ALA A 10 31.19 12.12 56.87
C ALA A 10 31.00 13.66 56.94
N SER A 11 29.80 14.27 57.02
CA SER A 11 28.57 14.20 57.85
C SER A 11 28.50 15.33 58.90
N GLN A 12 27.27 15.79 59.23
CA GLN A 12 26.81 16.72 60.30
C GLN A 12 26.56 18.18 59.85
N THR A 13 25.33 18.74 59.82
CA THR A 13 24.22 18.99 60.78
C THR A 13 24.27 20.37 61.47
N ASN A 14 23.06 20.91 61.70
CA ASN A 14 22.61 22.04 62.55
C ASN A 14 22.16 23.28 61.74
N GLY A 15 21.01 23.93 61.96
CA GLY A 15 19.92 23.74 62.93
C GLY A 15 19.13 25.04 63.12
N VAL A 16 17.78 24.91 63.21
CA VAL A 16 16.81 25.66 64.06
C VAL A 16 16.40 27.11 63.71
N SER A 17 15.09 27.33 63.47
CA SER A 17 14.14 28.03 64.38
C SER A 17 12.81 28.36 63.68
N GLY A 18 11.67 28.11 64.34
CA GLY A 18 10.33 28.26 63.75
C GLY A 18 9.55 29.50 64.20
N LYS A 19 8.32 29.66 63.65
CA LYS A 19 7.10 30.11 64.36
C LYS A 19 5.87 30.15 63.44
N ASN A 20 4.74 29.81 64.05
CA ASN A 20 3.34 29.70 63.60
C ASN A 20 2.77 30.88 62.79
N VAL A 21 1.80 30.62 61.88
CA VAL A 21 0.48 31.30 61.78
C VAL A 21 -0.58 30.36 61.18
N LYS A 22 -1.81 30.42 61.73
CA LYS A 22 -3.06 29.66 61.45
C LYS A 22 -3.85 30.19 60.24
N GLN A 23 -4.93 29.45 59.91
CA GLN A 23 -6.17 29.78 59.15
C GLN A 23 -6.20 29.28 57.69
N SER A 24 -7.26 28.73 57.11
CA SER A 24 -8.59 28.26 57.55
C SER A 24 -9.24 27.54 56.35
N ARG A 25 -10.04 26.49 56.59
CA ARG A 25 -10.89 25.79 55.59
C ARG A 25 -11.93 26.74 54.95
N PRO A 26 -12.52 26.34 53.80
CA PRO A 26 -13.95 26.52 53.61
C PRO A 26 -14.70 25.19 53.53
N ARG A 27 -15.89 25.20 54.15
CA ARG A 27 -16.90 24.15 54.21
C ARG A 27 -17.87 24.28 53.04
N SER A 28 -18.41 23.14 52.66
CA SER A 28 -19.63 22.87 51.88
C SER A 28 -20.81 23.84 52.09
N ARG A 29 -21.57 24.09 51.02
CA ARG A 29 -23.02 24.37 51.10
C ARG A 29 -23.76 23.67 49.95
N LEU A 30 -24.79 22.91 50.33
CA LEU A 30 -25.80 22.27 49.48
C LEU A 30 -26.63 23.31 48.72
N GLN A 31 -27.05 22.95 47.50
CA GLN A 31 -28.39 23.25 47.00
C GLN A 31 -28.81 22.19 45.98
N ALA A 32 -30.05 21.74 46.14
CA ALA A 32 -30.74 20.71 45.37
C ALA A 32 -31.33 21.29 44.09
N THR A 33 -31.39 20.49 43.03
CA THR A 33 -32.37 20.63 41.94
C THR A 33 -32.79 19.27 41.42
N ASP A 34 -34.07 19.21 41.10
CA ASP A 34 -34.99 18.08 41.01
C ASP A 34 -34.71 16.98 39.97
N ARG A 35 -35.28 15.81 40.27
CA ARG A 35 -35.54 14.68 39.37
C ARG A 35 -36.70 15.02 38.45
N GLU A 36 -36.53 14.83 37.14
CA GLU A 36 -37.64 14.53 36.22
C GLU A 36 -37.43 13.13 35.61
N GLU A 37 -38.43 12.27 35.79
CA GLU A 37 -38.51 10.91 35.27
C GLU A 37 -39.10 10.86 33.85
N SER A 38 -38.41 10.12 32.97
CA SER A 38 -38.93 9.05 32.09
C SER A 38 -40.30 9.22 31.41
N LYS A 39 -40.31 9.68 30.13
CA LYS A 39 -41.37 9.41 29.13
C LYS A 39 -40.88 9.34 27.66
N SER A 40 -39.76 8.64 27.37
CA SER A 40 -39.29 8.47 25.97
C SER A 40 -39.13 7.02 25.49
N GLY A 41 -39.23 6.01 26.37
CA GLY A 41 -38.96 4.60 26.02
C GLY A 41 -40.09 3.85 25.30
N VAL A 42 -41.34 4.34 25.35
CA VAL A 42 -42.51 3.61 24.81
C VAL A 42 -42.77 3.92 23.32
N ASN A 43 -42.30 5.07 22.82
CA ASN A 43 -42.46 5.44 21.42
C ASN A 43 -41.40 4.80 20.51
N TYR A 44 -40.18 4.56 21.02
CA TYR A 44 -39.09 3.96 20.23
C TYR A 44 -39.39 2.51 19.79
N LEU A 45 -40.06 1.73 20.66
CA LEU A 45 -40.44 0.35 20.34
C LEU A 45 -41.53 0.26 19.26
N ARG A 46 -42.45 1.25 19.19
CA ARG A 46 -43.52 1.26 18.17
C ARG A 46 -43.00 1.63 16.78
N PHE A 47 -42.05 2.55 16.67
CA PHE A 47 -41.44 2.92 15.39
C PHE A 47 -40.48 1.82 14.86
N ALA A 48 -39.78 1.11 15.74
CA ALA A 48 -38.94 -0.01 15.36
C ALA A 48 -39.75 -1.18 14.77
N CYS A 49 -40.91 -1.53 15.35
CA CYS A 49 -41.75 -2.61 14.84
C CYS A 49 -42.38 -2.28 13.47
N ILE A 50 -42.77 -1.03 13.22
CA ILE A 50 -43.31 -0.62 11.90
C ILE A 50 -42.22 -0.65 10.83
N GLY A 51 -40.99 -0.24 11.17
CA GLY A 51 -39.84 -0.29 10.26
C GLY A 51 -39.47 -1.71 9.80
N VAL A 52 -39.56 -2.70 10.69
CA VAL A 52 -39.29 -4.11 10.35
C VAL A 52 -40.37 -4.70 9.45
N ILE A 53 -41.65 -4.35 9.66
CA ILE A 53 -42.77 -4.85 8.83
C ILE A 53 -42.67 -4.31 7.39
N VAL A 54 -42.31 -3.04 7.21
CA VAL A 54 -42.11 -2.43 5.89
C VAL A 54 -40.93 -3.06 5.15
N LEU A 55 -39.84 -3.40 5.86
CA LEU A 55 -38.69 -4.07 5.26
C LEU A 55 -39.02 -5.50 4.79
N CYS A 56 -39.79 -6.26 5.57
CA CYS A 56 -40.22 -7.62 5.21
C CYS A 56 -41.16 -7.65 3.99
N MET A 57 -42.05 -6.66 3.86
CA MET A 57 -42.92 -6.55 2.69
C MET A 57 -42.14 -6.17 1.42
N ALA A 58 -41.12 -5.31 1.52
CA ALA A 58 -40.25 -4.97 0.38
C ALA A 58 -39.41 -6.16 -0.11
N CYS A 59 -38.88 -6.99 0.79
CA CYS A 59 -38.14 -8.21 0.42
C CYS A 59 -39.02 -9.25 -0.29
N SER A 60 -40.30 -9.32 0.08
CA SER A 60 -41.26 -10.26 -0.51
C SER A 60 -41.58 -9.91 -1.97
N VAL A 61 -41.65 -8.61 -2.31
CA VAL A 61 -41.90 -8.14 -3.68
C VAL A 61 -40.69 -8.37 -4.60
N VAL A 62 -39.47 -8.22 -4.09
CA VAL A 62 -38.24 -8.46 -4.87
C VAL A 62 -38.05 -9.95 -5.20
N LEU A 63 -38.43 -10.85 -4.28
CA LEU A 63 -38.36 -12.29 -4.51
C LEU A 63 -39.41 -12.77 -5.51
N LEU A 64 -40.59 -12.14 -5.56
CA LEU A 64 -41.62 -12.44 -6.57
C LEU A 64 -41.24 -11.94 -7.97
N TRP A 65 -40.48 -10.85 -8.08
CA TRP A 65 -40.04 -10.31 -9.38
C TRP A 65 -38.88 -11.10 -10.00
N LYS A 66 -38.01 -11.69 -9.18
CA LYS A 66 -36.89 -12.54 -9.66
C LYS A 66 -37.34 -13.93 -10.16
N ASN A 67 -38.54 -14.38 -9.77
CA ASN A 67 -39.04 -15.72 -10.08
C ASN A 67 -39.91 -15.79 -11.35
N GLN A 68 -40.06 -14.68 -12.10
CA GLN A 68 -40.86 -14.62 -13.34
C GLN A 68 -40.05 -14.45 -14.63
N ASN A 69 -38.71 -14.43 -14.58
CA ASN A 69 -37.86 -14.19 -15.75
C ASN A 69 -36.89 -15.35 -16.09
N PHE A 70 -37.25 -16.59 -15.78
CA PHE A 70 -36.48 -17.75 -16.20
C PHE A 70 -37.43 -18.86 -16.70
N ASP A 71 -37.86 -18.75 -17.96
CA ASP A 71 -38.27 -19.91 -18.74
C ASP A 71 -38.30 -19.59 -20.25
N SER A 72 -37.38 -20.22 -20.99
CA SER A 72 -37.31 -20.49 -22.44
C SER A 72 -35.83 -20.80 -22.77
N GLY A 73 -35.34 -22.05 -22.64
CA GLY A 73 -35.47 -23.12 -23.65
C GLY A 73 -34.44 -22.92 -24.78
N ALA A 74 -33.20 -23.43 -24.69
CA ALA A 74 -32.72 -24.77 -25.07
C ALA A 74 -32.43 -24.99 -26.58
N ASN A 75 -31.22 -25.53 -26.85
CA ASN A 75 -30.72 -26.27 -28.02
C ASN A 75 -30.45 -25.55 -29.36
N SER A 76 -29.18 -25.58 -29.84
CA SER A 76 -28.73 -26.52 -30.88
C SER A 76 -27.29 -26.24 -31.38
N THR A 77 -26.47 -27.29 -31.32
CA THR A 77 -25.55 -27.85 -32.33
C THR A 77 -24.88 -26.96 -33.41
N GLN A 78 -23.57 -27.21 -33.56
CA GLN A 78 -22.65 -26.86 -34.65
C GLN A 78 -23.27 -26.77 -36.06
N GLN A 79 -22.87 -25.75 -36.83
CA GLN A 79 -22.63 -25.88 -38.27
C GLN A 79 -21.58 -24.87 -38.78
N ASN A 80 -20.52 -25.42 -39.38
CA ASN A 80 -19.58 -24.73 -40.25
C ASN A 80 -20.28 -24.34 -41.56
N VAL A 81 -20.10 -23.10 -42.01
CA VAL A 81 -20.17 -22.75 -43.44
C VAL A 81 -19.08 -21.73 -43.75
N ALA A 82 -18.20 -22.12 -44.66
CA ALA A 82 -17.20 -21.30 -45.30
C ALA A 82 -17.85 -20.43 -46.40
N GLN A 83 -17.32 -19.22 -46.61
CA GLN A 83 -17.43 -18.58 -47.91
C GLN A 83 -16.13 -17.84 -48.24
N LYS A 84 -15.49 -18.33 -49.30
CA LYS A 84 -14.37 -17.74 -50.02
C LYS A 84 -14.86 -16.48 -50.77
N ASP A 85 -13.96 -15.52 -51.00
CA ASP A 85 -13.70 -15.06 -52.36
C ASP A 85 -12.26 -14.53 -52.48
N GLU A 86 -11.58 -15.05 -53.50
CA GLU A 86 -10.23 -14.71 -53.94
C GLU A 86 -10.26 -13.51 -54.88
N THR A 87 -9.18 -12.71 -54.93
CA THR A 87 -8.49 -12.34 -56.19
C THR A 87 -7.23 -11.49 -55.91
N ASN A 88 -6.07 -12.08 -56.20
CA ASN A 88 -4.81 -11.45 -56.66
C ASN A 88 -4.67 -11.84 -58.16
N PRO A 89 -3.70 -11.38 -59.01
CA PRO A 89 -2.34 -10.82 -58.78
C PRO A 89 -2.01 -9.67 -59.82
N PRO A 90 -0.76 -9.34 -60.27
CA PRO A 90 0.57 -9.91 -60.01
C PRO A 90 1.77 -8.94 -59.80
N ARG A 91 2.88 -9.55 -59.35
CA ARG A 91 4.24 -9.01 -59.30
C ARG A 91 4.95 -9.20 -60.65
N GLU A 92 5.77 -8.23 -61.04
CA GLU A 92 6.86 -8.42 -62.01
C GLU A 92 8.16 -7.77 -61.52
N HIS A 93 9.27 -8.43 -61.85
CA HIS A 93 10.66 -8.06 -61.56
C HIS A 93 11.23 -7.15 -62.65
N SER A 94 12.09 -6.18 -62.29
CA SER A 94 13.24 -5.80 -63.13
C SER A 94 14.40 -5.21 -62.31
N LYS A 95 15.61 -5.35 -62.85
CA LYS A 95 16.93 -5.11 -62.25
C LYS A 95 17.61 -3.85 -62.86
N HIS A 96 18.68 -3.39 -62.17
CA HIS A 96 19.87 -2.64 -62.66
C HIS A 96 19.65 -1.13 -63.02
N ASP A 97 20.52 -0.14 -62.75
CA ASP A 97 21.94 -0.05 -62.36
C ASP A 97 22.31 1.32 -61.69
N ASP A 98 23.52 1.35 -61.13
CA ASP A 98 24.28 2.36 -60.35
C ASP A 98 24.35 3.83 -60.82
N VAL A 99 24.58 4.78 -59.88
CA VAL A 99 25.83 5.59 -59.73
C VAL A 99 25.90 6.36 -58.38
N LYS A 100 27.05 6.15 -57.70
CA LYS A 100 27.74 6.79 -56.56
C LYS A 100 27.40 8.26 -56.17
N SER A 101 27.34 8.55 -54.85
CA SER A 101 28.47 9.20 -54.10
C SER A 101 28.15 9.41 -52.60
N GLY A 102 29.18 9.35 -51.74
CA GLY A 102 29.24 10.16 -50.52
C GLY A 102 28.97 9.47 -49.16
N ASN A 103 30.04 9.04 -48.51
CA ASN A 103 30.12 8.68 -47.08
C ASN A 103 29.46 9.71 -46.15
N LYS A 104 28.57 9.26 -45.25
CA LYS A 104 28.80 9.30 -43.78
C LYS A 104 27.78 8.44 -43.05
N LYS A 105 28.29 7.36 -42.48
CA LYS A 105 27.59 6.41 -41.62
C LYS A 105 27.43 7.07 -40.24
N GLU A 106 26.33 7.75 -39.99
CA GLU A 106 25.92 8.04 -38.61
C GLU A 106 25.17 6.83 -38.07
N THR A 107 25.77 6.26 -37.04
CA THR A 107 25.33 5.05 -36.37
C THR A 107 24.06 5.38 -35.59
N GLU A 108 22.93 4.76 -35.94
CA GLU A 108 21.76 4.71 -35.07
C GLU A 108 22.19 4.04 -33.76
N THR A 109 22.46 4.87 -32.76
CA THR A 109 22.60 4.41 -31.39
C THR A 109 21.20 4.08 -30.91
N SER A 110 20.91 2.78 -30.79
CA SER A 110 19.81 2.26 -30.01
C SER A 110 19.90 2.82 -28.60
N ARG A 111 19.20 3.92 -28.31
CA ARG A 111 19.01 4.43 -26.95
C ARG A 111 17.93 3.61 -26.25
N GLY A 112 18.23 2.32 -26.08
CA GLY A 112 17.57 1.45 -25.13
C GLY A 112 18.03 1.78 -23.71
N PHE A 113 17.21 1.44 -22.73
CA PHE A 113 17.60 1.37 -21.33
C PHE A 113 18.96 0.66 -21.18
N PRO A 114 19.80 1.05 -20.20
CA PRO A 114 21.20 0.61 -20.09
C PRO A 114 21.31 -0.86 -19.64
N ASP A 115 20.80 -1.80 -20.43
CA ASP A 115 20.40 -3.12 -19.93
C ASP A 115 20.75 -4.29 -20.87
N SER A 116 21.29 -4.06 -22.06
CA SER A 116 21.47 -5.18 -23.00
C SER A 116 22.68 -6.07 -22.73
N GLU A 117 23.73 -5.60 -22.05
CA GLU A 117 24.93 -6.41 -21.74
C GLU A 117 24.87 -7.02 -20.33
N VAL A 118 24.41 -6.25 -19.34
CA VAL A 118 24.38 -6.65 -17.91
C VAL A 118 23.39 -7.79 -17.64
N TYR A 119 22.37 -7.95 -18.49
CA TYR A 119 21.31 -8.95 -18.30
C TYR A 119 21.47 -10.22 -19.11
N LYS A 120 22.42 -10.28 -20.05
CA LYS A 120 22.65 -11.46 -20.90
C LYS A 120 22.91 -12.74 -20.08
N ASN A 121 23.48 -12.58 -18.88
CA ASN A 121 23.84 -13.71 -18.00
C ASN A 121 22.98 -13.81 -16.74
N PHE A 122 21.91 -13.02 -16.62
CA PHE A 122 21.06 -13.08 -15.44
C PHE A 122 20.28 -14.40 -15.41
N ARG A 123 20.42 -15.16 -14.33
CA ARG A 123 19.61 -16.34 -14.05
C ARG A 123 18.66 -16.03 -12.89
N PRO A 124 17.33 -16.09 -13.11
CA PRO A 124 16.39 -15.76 -12.06
C PRO A 124 16.46 -16.79 -10.93
N HIS A 125 16.49 -16.30 -9.70
CA HIS A 125 16.28 -17.09 -8.49
C HIS A 125 14.78 -17.26 -8.23
N ILE A 126 14.36 -18.50 -8.00
CA ILE A 126 12.96 -18.86 -7.68
C ILE A 126 12.77 -18.90 -6.17
N LEU A 127 11.87 -18.06 -5.67
CA LEU A 127 11.41 -18.08 -4.30
C LEU A 127 9.97 -18.58 -4.26
N ASN A 128 9.79 -19.84 -3.87
CA ASN A 128 8.48 -20.50 -3.84
C ASN A 128 8.11 -21.07 -2.47
N LYS A 129 8.93 -20.82 -1.44
CA LYS A 129 8.73 -21.35 -0.09
C LYS A 129 9.01 -20.31 0.98
N LEU A 130 8.07 -20.22 1.92
CA LEU A 130 8.22 -19.47 3.16
C LEU A 130 8.74 -20.43 4.26
N GLN A 131 9.85 -20.09 4.89
CA GLN A 131 10.52 -20.90 5.92
C GLN A 131 10.56 -20.15 7.25
N VAL A 132 9.39 -19.86 7.80
CA VAL A 132 9.29 -19.10 9.06
C VAL A 132 9.70 -19.98 10.24
N LYS A 133 10.67 -19.50 11.02
CA LYS A 133 11.15 -20.21 12.22
C LYS A 133 11.49 -19.23 13.33
N SER A 134 11.24 -19.65 14.57
CA SER A 134 11.73 -18.91 15.74
C SER A 134 13.25 -18.84 15.68
N THR A 135 13.79 -17.64 15.81
CA THR A 135 15.23 -17.39 15.68
C THR A 135 15.66 -16.24 16.58
N ASN A 136 16.92 -16.23 16.96
CA ASN A 136 17.54 -15.10 17.64
C ASN A 136 18.13 -14.18 16.57
N VAL A 137 17.58 -12.97 16.44
CA VAL A 137 18.16 -11.96 15.55
C VAL A 137 18.67 -10.78 16.35
N ALA A 138 19.97 -10.49 16.19
CA ALA A 138 20.64 -9.39 16.90
C ALA A 138 20.40 -9.41 18.43
N GLY A 139 20.46 -10.58 19.04
CA GLY A 139 20.25 -10.76 20.49
C GLY A 139 18.79 -10.71 20.95
N THR A 140 17.83 -10.54 20.04
CA THR A 140 16.39 -10.59 20.34
C THR A 140 15.79 -11.90 19.85
N THR A 141 15.14 -12.66 20.73
CA THR A 141 14.37 -13.84 20.34
C THR A 141 13.07 -13.40 19.66
N VAL A 142 12.96 -13.68 18.37
CA VAL A 142 11.72 -13.47 17.60
C VAL A 142 10.84 -14.69 17.78
N LYS A 143 9.71 -14.51 18.48
CA LYS A 143 8.70 -15.58 18.65
C LYS A 143 7.78 -15.60 17.43
N VAL A 144 7.62 -16.78 16.84
CA VAL A 144 6.74 -17.00 15.69
C VAL A 144 5.43 -17.62 16.17
N LYS A 145 4.30 -17.09 15.69
CA LYS A 145 2.97 -17.71 15.83
C LYS A 145 2.33 -17.85 14.44
N PRO A 146 2.06 -19.07 13.98
CA PRO A 146 1.24 -19.28 12.78
C PRO A 146 -0.18 -18.73 13.00
N LEU A 147 -0.75 -18.14 11.97
CA LEU A 147 -2.17 -17.77 11.93
C LEU A 147 -2.93 -18.85 11.17
N HIS A 148 -3.80 -19.57 11.88
CA HIS A 148 -4.55 -20.68 11.32
C HIS A 148 -5.88 -20.21 10.72
N HIS A 149 -6.22 -20.71 9.53
CA HIS A 149 -7.52 -20.56 8.89
C HIS A 149 -8.01 -21.93 8.38
N SER A 150 -9.31 -22.03 8.11
CA SER A 150 -9.96 -23.27 7.65
C SER A 150 -10.27 -23.31 6.14
N HIS A 151 -9.81 -22.30 5.38
CA HIS A 151 -10.03 -22.25 3.92
C HIS A 151 -9.29 -23.40 3.22
N LYS A 152 -10.02 -24.38 2.71
CA LYS A 152 -9.48 -25.65 2.20
C LYS A 152 -8.66 -25.51 0.93
N ASP A 153 -9.07 -24.59 0.05
CA ASP A 153 -8.45 -24.39 -1.26
C ASP A 153 -7.35 -23.31 -1.23
N SER A 154 -6.99 -22.83 -0.04
CA SER A 154 -5.99 -21.78 0.12
C SER A 154 -4.61 -22.38 0.33
N SER A 155 -3.64 -21.87 -0.41
CA SER A 155 -2.20 -22.11 -0.22
C SER A 155 -1.53 -21.05 0.67
N VAL A 156 -2.28 -20.05 1.11
CA VAL A 156 -1.77 -18.94 1.92
C VAL A 156 -1.38 -19.46 3.30
N ARG A 157 -0.19 -19.08 3.75
CA ARG A 157 0.29 -19.29 5.12
C ARG A 157 0.67 -17.94 5.68
N ALA A 158 0.07 -17.59 6.82
CA ALA A 158 0.34 -16.34 7.51
C ALA A 158 0.94 -16.59 8.90
N TYR A 159 1.83 -15.69 9.33
CA TYR A 159 2.56 -15.78 10.59
C TYR A 159 2.68 -14.40 11.21
N VAL A 160 2.64 -14.33 12.55
CA VAL A 160 3.09 -13.15 13.29
C VAL A 160 4.40 -13.41 14.01
N LEU A 161 5.32 -12.46 13.91
CA LEU A 161 6.64 -12.46 14.50
C LEU A 161 6.66 -11.36 15.56
N GLU A 162 6.65 -11.76 16.83
CA GLU A 162 6.62 -10.83 17.96
C GLU A 162 8.01 -10.21 18.18
N LYS A 163 8.03 -8.90 18.49
CA LYS A 163 9.26 -8.13 18.76
C LYS A 163 10.29 -8.24 17.62
N PHE A 164 9.81 -8.25 16.37
CA PHE A 164 10.65 -8.34 15.19
C PHE A 164 11.53 -7.10 15.00
N LEU A 165 10.95 -5.92 15.29
CA LEU A 165 11.71 -4.68 15.46
C LEU A 165 11.64 -4.24 16.93
N SER A 166 12.73 -3.65 17.39
CA SER A 166 12.76 -2.96 18.68
C SER A 166 11.91 -1.68 18.64
N ALA A 167 11.49 -1.20 19.81
CA ALA A 167 10.72 0.04 19.90
C ALA A 167 11.50 1.24 19.32
N TYR A 168 12.82 1.27 19.53
CA TYR A 168 13.71 2.30 18.99
C TYR A 168 13.76 2.27 17.45
N GLU A 169 13.92 1.10 16.84
CA GLU A 169 13.91 0.96 15.38
C GLU A 169 12.58 1.42 14.80
N CYS A 170 11.46 1.06 15.44
CA CYS A 170 10.13 1.51 15.04
C CYS A 170 9.99 3.04 15.08
N ASP A 171 10.41 3.68 16.18
CA ASP A 171 10.33 5.14 16.32
C ASP A 171 11.26 5.87 15.35
N ALA A 172 12.48 5.36 15.14
CA ALA A 172 13.43 5.92 14.20
C ALA A 172 12.93 5.86 12.76
N LEU A 173 12.35 4.73 12.34
CA LEU A 173 11.76 4.58 11.00
C LEU A 173 10.53 5.49 10.81
N ALA A 174 9.63 5.53 11.79
CA ALA A 174 8.46 6.41 11.74
C ALA A 174 8.86 7.89 11.73
N GLY A 175 9.86 8.28 12.52
CA GLY A 175 10.38 9.65 12.57
C GLY A 175 11.10 10.08 11.28
N ALA A 176 11.87 9.17 10.66
CA ALA A 176 12.48 9.42 9.36
C ALA A 176 11.41 9.62 8.26
N HIS A 177 10.37 8.78 8.26
CA HIS A 177 9.21 8.93 7.38
C HIS A 177 8.50 10.27 7.58
N ASP A 178 8.13 10.60 8.83
CA ASP A 178 7.43 11.86 9.15
C ASP A 178 8.27 13.09 8.75
N SER A 179 9.58 13.05 8.98
CA SER A 179 10.50 14.13 8.58
C SER A 179 10.53 14.31 7.06
N HIS A 180 10.63 13.21 6.32
CA HIS A 180 10.66 13.23 4.86
C HIS A 180 9.33 13.71 4.26
N VAL A 181 8.20 13.19 4.74
CA VAL A 181 6.87 13.62 4.33
C VAL A 181 6.66 15.11 4.63
N THR A 182 7.10 15.59 5.79
CA THR A 182 7.00 17.02 6.16
C THR A 182 7.81 17.90 5.21
N GLN A 183 9.03 17.48 4.84
CA GLN A 183 9.88 18.25 3.95
C GLN A 183 9.33 18.35 2.53
N THR A 184 8.82 17.24 1.99
CA THR A 184 8.30 17.13 0.62
C THR A 184 6.89 17.68 0.48
N SER A 185 6.05 17.58 1.52
CA SER A 185 4.69 18.14 1.54
C SER A 185 4.62 19.68 1.66
N LYS A 186 5.77 20.37 1.64
CA LYS A 186 5.83 21.84 1.49
C LYS A 186 5.27 22.31 0.15
N ARG A 187 5.22 21.42 -0.86
CA ARG A 187 4.61 21.67 -2.16
C ARG A 187 3.28 20.94 -2.29
N ASN A 188 2.41 21.45 -3.14
CA ASN A 188 1.14 20.77 -3.44
C ASN A 188 1.40 19.55 -4.31
N PRO A 189 0.80 18.39 -3.97
CA PRO A 189 0.91 17.24 -4.82
C PRO A 189 0.05 17.39 -6.07
N LEU A 190 0.52 16.84 -7.19
CA LEU A 190 -0.36 16.55 -8.33
C LEU A 190 -1.21 15.33 -7.99
N LEU A 191 -2.52 15.44 -8.16
CA LEU A 191 -3.43 14.31 -8.01
C LEU A 191 -3.56 13.59 -9.36
N CYS A 192 -3.44 12.27 -9.34
CA CYS A 192 -3.50 11.45 -10.54
C CYS A 192 -4.51 10.32 -10.37
N PHE A 193 -5.23 10.02 -11.44
CA PHE A 193 -6.30 9.03 -11.50
C PHE A 193 -6.14 8.23 -12.79
N ASP A 194 -6.33 6.91 -12.74
CA ASP A 194 -6.20 6.05 -13.93
C ASP A 194 -7.14 6.42 -15.09
N SER A 195 -8.24 7.12 -14.79
CA SER A 195 -9.30 7.43 -15.72
C SER A 195 -10.21 8.55 -15.20
N VAL A 196 -10.94 9.17 -16.13
CA VAL A 196 -12.04 10.11 -15.81
C VAL A 196 -13.08 9.45 -14.91
N LYS A 197 -13.32 8.14 -15.07
CA LYS A 197 -14.27 7.37 -14.26
C LYS A 197 -13.83 7.35 -12.79
N THR A 198 -12.57 7.01 -12.53
CA THR A 198 -12.04 6.96 -11.16
C THR A 198 -11.96 8.35 -10.53
N PHE A 199 -11.63 9.38 -11.32
CA PHE A 199 -11.68 10.75 -10.83
C PHE A 199 -13.10 11.15 -10.41
N ARG A 200 -14.12 10.88 -11.24
CA ARG A 200 -15.53 11.13 -10.90
C ARG A 200 -15.98 10.37 -9.65
N GLN A 201 -15.47 9.17 -9.41
CA GLN A 201 -15.77 8.41 -8.21
C GLN A 201 -15.20 9.10 -6.96
N ASN A 202 -13.93 9.52 -6.99
CA ASN A 202 -13.30 10.23 -5.88
C ASN A 202 -13.97 11.59 -5.59
N LEU A 203 -14.44 12.29 -6.63
CA LEU A 203 -15.22 13.52 -6.46
C LEU A 203 -16.52 13.29 -5.65
N LYS A 204 -17.20 12.17 -5.89
CA LYS A 204 -18.40 11.80 -5.11
C LYS A 204 -18.05 11.51 -3.66
N GLU A 205 -16.91 10.85 -3.39
CA GLU A 205 -16.46 10.52 -2.03
C GLU A 205 -16.21 11.79 -1.19
N VAL A 206 -15.76 12.88 -1.82
CA VAL A 206 -15.54 14.18 -1.16
C VAL A 206 -16.71 15.17 -1.30
N GLY A 207 -17.85 14.72 -1.85
CA GLY A 207 -19.04 15.55 -2.01
C GLY A 207 -18.91 16.68 -3.04
N LEU A 208 -17.90 16.63 -3.92
CA LEU A 208 -17.65 17.67 -4.92
C LEU A 208 -18.42 17.37 -6.22
N LYS A 209 -19.27 18.31 -6.64
CA LYS A 209 -20.12 18.19 -7.84
C LYS A 209 -19.59 19.08 -8.97
N ILE A 210 -18.54 18.62 -9.63
CA ILE A 210 -17.98 19.29 -10.81
C ILE A 210 -18.07 18.36 -12.04
N GLN A 211 -18.26 18.94 -13.22
CA GLN A 211 -18.13 18.20 -14.46
C GLN A 211 -16.65 18.09 -14.81
N VAL A 212 -16.23 16.89 -15.20
CA VAL A 212 -14.85 16.60 -15.57
C VAL A 212 -14.80 15.73 -16.82
N SER A 213 -13.76 15.90 -17.60
CA SER A 213 -13.51 15.27 -18.89
C SER A 213 -12.03 14.89 -19.00
N SER A 214 -11.63 14.32 -20.14
CA SER A 214 -10.21 14.06 -20.43
C SER A 214 -9.37 15.35 -20.53
N ALA A 215 -9.99 16.50 -20.82
CA ALA A 215 -9.28 17.78 -20.94
C ALA A 215 -8.81 18.35 -19.60
N ASP A 216 -9.32 17.84 -18.48
CA ASP A 216 -8.90 18.25 -17.13
C ASP A 216 -7.58 17.59 -16.68
N PHE A 217 -7.13 16.60 -17.44
CA PHE A 217 -5.87 15.89 -17.24
C PHE A 217 -4.75 16.57 -18.03
N LEU A 218 -3.56 16.65 -17.43
CA LEU A 218 -2.35 17.12 -18.09
C LEU A 218 -2.01 16.16 -19.24
N GLU A 219 -1.69 16.72 -20.40
CA GLU A 219 -1.43 15.97 -21.62
C GLU A 219 -0.36 14.89 -21.42
N GLY A 220 -0.65 13.67 -21.88
CA GLY A 220 0.27 12.53 -21.76
C GLY A 220 0.33 11.90 -20.37
N THR A 221 -0.40 12.44 -19.39
CA THR A 221 -0.35 12.00 -18.00
C THR A 221 -1.68 11.41 -17.52
N THR A 222 -1.64 10.86 -16.31
CA THR A 222 -2.85 10.47 -15.55
C THR A 222 -3.23 11.53 -14.50
N CYS A 223 -2.59 12.69 -14.53
CA CYS A 223 -2.67 13.71 -13.49
C CYS A 223 -3.57 14.86 -13.89
N ILE A 224 -4.36 15.38 -12.96
CA ILE A 224 -5.11 16.63 -13.17
C ILE A 224 -4.20 17.84 -12.90
N ASN A 225 -4.57 19.01 -13.44
CA ASN A 225 -3.79 20.22 -13.25
C ASN A 225 -3.73 20.67 -11.76
N GLU A 226 -2.80 21.58 -11.45
CA GLU A 226 -2.56 22.02 -10.07
C GLU A 226 -3.78 22.70 -9.44
N SER A 227 -4.47 23.58 -10.18
CA SER A 227 -5.68 24.27 -9.70
C SER A 227 -6.77 23.30 -9.28
N LEU A 228 -7.01 22.25 -10.08
CA LEU A 228 -7.99 21.23 -9.79
C LEU A 228 -7.52 20.30 -8.65
N SER A 229 -6.22 19.97 -8.62
CA SER A 229 -5.60 19.22 -7.51
C SER A 229 -5.82 19.92 -6.17
N LEU A 230 -5.61 21.24 -6.13
CA LEU A 230 -5.85 22.09 -4.98
C LEU A 230 -7.32 22.12 -4.56
N LEU A 231 -8.24 22.24 -5.51
CA LEU A 231 -9.67 22.23 -5.24
C LEU A 231 -10.10 20.92 -4.58
N VAL A 232 -9.73 19.79 -5.18
CA VAL A 232 -10.08 18.45 -4.70
C VAL A 232 -9.50 18.20 -3.30
N ARG A 233 -8.25 18.60 -3.07
CA ARG A 233 -7.60 18.52 -1.75
C ARG A 233 -8.35 19.33 -0.70
N LYS A 234 -8.77 20.56 -1.01
CA LYS A 234 -9.53 21.41 -0.08
C LYS A 234 -10.88 20.81 0.32
N HIS A 235 -11.47 19.97 -0.52
CA HIS A 235 -12.69 19.22 -0.20
C HIS A 235 -12.46 17.96 0.64
N GLY A 236 -11.23 17.73 1.11
CA GLY A 236 -10.94 16.72 2.11
C GLY A 236 -10.67 15.33 1.54
N LEU A 237 -10.20 15.24 0.29
CA LEU A 237 -9.65 13.99 -0.23
C LEU A 237 -8.49 13.56 0.68
N LYS A 238 -8.60 12.36 1.25
CA LYS A 238 -7.59 11.80 2.14
C LYS A 238 -6.76 10.77 1.42
N TRP A 239 -5.52 10.62 1.87
CA TRP A 239 -4.60 9.62 1.34
C TRP A 239 -3.67 9.11 2.43
N SER A 240 -3.07 7.95 2.19
CA SER A 240 -1.90 7.49 2.94
C SER A 240 -0.64 8.19 2.43
N TYR A 241 0.43 8.18 3.23
CA TYR A 241 1.74 8.68 2.81
C TYR A 241 2.73 7.54 2.75
N SER A 242 3.41 7.37 1.63
CA SER A 242 4.40 6.31 1.43
C SER A 242 5.75 6.89 1.07
N THR A 243 6.76 6.45 1.82
CA THR A 243 8.18 6.73 1.52
C THR A 243 8.94 5.44 1.29
N SER A 244 10.02 5.46 0.53
CA SER A 244 10.83 4.26 0.29
C SER A 244 12.31 4.44 0.53
N PHE A 245 12.95 3.34 0.91
CA PHE A 245 14.41 3.20 0.92
C PHE A 245 14.81 1.83 0.39
N TYR A 246 16.03 1.73 -0.11
CA TYR A 246 16.51 0.56 -0.83
C TYR A 246 17.58 -0.20 -0.02
N PRO A 247 17.68 -1.53 -0.20
CA PRO A 247 18.83 -2.29 0.25
C PRO A 247 20.17 -1.63 -0.08
N GLY A 248 21.01 -1.41 0.92
CA GLY A 248 22.35 -0.84 0.75
C GLY A 248 22.44 0.67 0.94
N GLU A 249 21.32 1.41 0.95
CA GLU A 249 21.33 2.87 1.21
C GLU A 249 21.71 3.19 2.67
N SER A 250 21.59 2.22 3.57
CA SER A 250 22.07 2.34 4.95
C SER A 250 22.51 1.00 5.52
N LYS A 251 23.38 1.01 6.55
CA LYS A 251 23.74 -0.20 7.32
C LYS A 251 22.50 -0.89 7.92
N PHE A 252 21.51 -0.10 8.31
CA PHE A 252 20.24 -0.61 8.82
C PHE A 252 19.50 -1.43 7.77
N SER A 253 19.39 -0.96 6.52
CA SER A 253 18.69 -1.68 5.44
C SER A 253 19.29 -3.07 5.17
N LEU A 254 20.62 -3.19 5.22
CA LEU A 254 21.34 -4.47 5.07
C LEU A 254 21.16 -5.39 6.28
N THR A 255 21.16 -4.82 7.49
CA THR A 255 20.90 -5.58 8.72
C THR A 255 19.46 -6.09 8.73
N LEU A 256 18.51 -5.27 8.30
CA LEU A 256 17.10 -5.59 8.25
C LEU A 256 16.81 -6.69 7.22
N GLN A 257 17.38 -6.64 6.01
CA GLN A 257 17.15 -7.72 5.03
C GLN A 257 17.68 -9.06 5.52
N GLU A 258 18.84 -9.08 6.20
CA GLU A 258 19.41 -10.31 6.72
C GLU A 258 18.56 -10.84 7.88
N ARG A 259 18.04 -9.96 8.74
CA ARG A 259 17.06 -10.31 9.76
C ARG A 259 15.80 -10.95 9.16
N ILE A 260 15.26 -10.38 8.09
CA ILE A 260 14.10 -10.95 7.40
C ILE A 260 14.44 -12.35 6.85
N LYS A 261 15.57 -12.48 6.14
CA LYS A 261 16.04 -13.76 5.60
C LYS A 261 16.17 -14.83 6.69
N GLN A 262 16.80 -14.50 7.81
CA GLN A 262 17.01 -15.44 8.92
C GLN A 262 15.70 -15.92 9.55
N ALA A 263 14.71 -15.02 9.67
CA ALA A 263 13.44 -15.32 10.32
C ALA A 263 12.42 -16.01 9.40
N THR A 264 12.50 -15.79 8.08
CA THR A 264 11.45 -16.17 7.12
C THR A 264 11.92 -17.02 5.94
N GLY A 265 13.23 -17.11 5.70
CA GLY A 265 13.80 -17.72 4.49
C GLY A 265 13.65 -16.87 3.22
N LEU A 266 13.03 -15.69 3.30
CA LEU A 266 12.84 -14.81 2.16
C LEU A 266 14.20 -14.24 1.68
N ALA A 267 14.62 -14.67 0.50
CA ALA A 267 15.93 -14.34 -0.07
C ALA A 267 16.03 -12.84 -0.44
N PRO A 268 17.07 -12.10 -0.01
CA PRO A 268 17.22 -10.68 -0.31
C PRO A 268 17.17 -10.31 -1.78
N GLU A 269 17.68 -11.19 -2.67
CA GLU A 269 17.68 -11.05 -4.12
C GLU A 269 16.28 -11.14 -4.76
N ASN A 270 15.28 -11.64 -4.03
CA ASN A 270 13.88 -11.63 -4.41
C ASN A 270 13.12 -10.47 -3.77
N GLY A 271 13.73 -9.72 -2.85
CA GLY A 271 13.06 -8.64 -2.12
C GLY A 271 13.14 -7.31 -2.85
N GLY A 272 12.02 -6.63 -3.04
CA GLY A 272 11.95 -5.28 -3.56
C GLY A 272 12.48 -4.21 -2.59
N LYS A 273 12.08 -2.96 -2.81
CA LYS A 273 12.36 -1.84 -1.90
C LYS A 273 11.67 -2.02 -0.54
N PHE A 274 12.17 -1.32 0.47
CA PHE A 274 11.46 -1.12 1.72
C PHE A 274 10.54 0.09 1.58
N GLN A 275 9.28 -0.07 1.96
CA GLN A 275 8.31 1.02 1.92
C GLN A 275 7.75 1.27 3.31
N ILE A 276 7.78 2.51 3.79
CA ILE A 276 7.07 2.93 4.99
C ILE A 276 5.81 3.65 4.56
N THR A 277 4.65 3.21 5.08
CA THR A 277 3.37 3.85 4.81
C THR A 277 2.68 4.26 6.10
N SER A 278 2.23 5.51 6.18
CA SER A 278 1.41 6.02 7.28
C SER A 278 -0.05 6.26 6.84
N TYR A 279 -0.98 5.89 7.70
CA TYR A 279 -2.42 6.07 7.51
C TYR A 279 -2.96 6.97 8.64
N PRO A 280 -3.43 8.17 8.30
CA PRO A 280 -4.11 9.02 9.26
C PRO A 280 -5.54 8.51 9.53
N ARG A 281 -6.23 9.19 10.46
CA ARG A 281 -7.60 8.85 10.85
C ARG A 281 -8.57 8.81 9.65
N ASN A 282 -9.39 7.76 9.62
CA ASN A 282 -10.34 7.36 8.58
C ASN A 282 -9.68 6.99 7.24
N VAL A 283 -8.39 6.66 7.23
CA VAL A 283 -7.69 6.15 6.05
C VAL A 283 -7.36 4.68 6.24
N GLY A 284 -7.51 3.92 5.16
CA GLY A 284 -7.19 2.51 5.01
C GLY A 284 -7.07 2.21 3.50
N TYR A 285 -6.94 0.93 3.13
CA TYR A 285 -6.97 0.51 1.73
C TYR A 285 -7.99 -0.60 1.53
N LYS A 286 -8.61 -0.67 0.36
CA LYS A 286 -9.65 -1.66 0.06
C LYS A 286 -9.03 -3.03 -0.26
N ASN A 287 -9.88 -4.05 -0.35
CA ASN A 287 -9.48 -5.41 -0.68
C ASN A 287 -8.64 -5.46 -1.94
N HIS A 288 -7.47 -6.09 -1.85
CA HIS A 288 -6.58 -6.36 -2.97
C HIS A 288 -5.71 -7.59 -2.71
N THR A 289 -5.11 -8.13 -3.76
CA THR A 289 -4.01 -9.10 -3.69
C THR A 289 -2.70 -8.38 -3.97
N ASP A 290 -1.61 -8.83 -3.35
CA ASP A 290 -0.28 -8.30 -3.67
C ASP A 290 0.23 -8.76 -5.04
N CYS A 291 -0.25 -9.91 -5.50
CA CYS A 291 -0.04 -10.42 -6.85
C CYS A 291 -1.23 -10.13 -7.76
N VAL A 292 -1.03 -10.23 -9.06
CA VAL A 292 -2.03 -10.08 -10.10
C VAL A 292 -2.69 -11.42 -10.36
N LEU A 293 -4.02 -11.43 -10.35
CA LEU A 293 -4.83 -12.61 -10.67
C LEU A 293 -4.74 -12.95 -12.16
N ASP A 294 -4.81 -14.25 -12.48
CA ASP A 294 -4.88 -14.78 -13.84
C ASP A 294 -3.73 -14.33 -14.78
N GLN A 295 -2.55 -14.05 -14.21
CA GLN A 295 -1.35 -13.67 -14.97
C GLN A 295 -0.39 -14.87 -15.13
N GLU A 296 0.05 -15.13 -16.37
CA GLU A 296 1.02 -16.20 -16.66
C GLU A 296 2.46 -15.86 -16.24
N GLU A 297 2.79 -14.57 -16.21
CA GLU A 297 4.11 -14.08 -15.83
C GLU A 297 4.37 -14.26 -14.33
N LYS A 298 5.43 -14.99 -14.00
CA LYS A 298 5.79 -15.32 -12.61
C LYS A 298 6.70 -14.29 -11.94
N ARG A 299 6.90 -13.11 -12.54
CA ARG A 299 7.66 -12.00 -11.95
C ARG A 299 6.75 -11.14 -11.07
N ASP A 300 6.16 -11.77 -10.07
CA ASP A 300 5.19 -11.13 -9.19
C ASP A 300 5.40 -11.49 -7.72
N ARG A 301 4.67 -10.84 -6.81
CA ARG A 301 4.88 -10.83 -5.36
C ARG A 301 4.43 -12.15 -4.72
N TYR A 302 5.37 -13.07 -4.56
CA TYR A 302 5.19 -14.33 -3.83
C TYR A 302 4.83 -14.13 -2.37
N ALA A 303 5.49 -13.21 -1.67
CA ALA A 303 5.33 -13.04 -0.23
C ALA A 303 5.52 -11.59 0.23
N THR A 304 4.93 -11.29 1.37
CA THR A 304 4.98 -9.97 1.99
C THR A 304 5.39 -10.10 3.45
N ILE A 305 6.27 -9.19 3.88
CA ILE A 305 6.47 -8.89 5.29
C ILE A 305 6.00 -7.47 5.56
N LEU A 306 5.12 -7.31 6.54
CA LEU A 306 4.57 -6.04 7.01
C LEU A 306 4.84 -5.91 8.50
N VAL A 307 5.56 -4.87 8.91
CA VAL A 307 5.88 -4.58 10.30
C VAL A 307 5.14 -3.35 10.76
N TYR A 308 4.40 -3.44 11.86
CA TYR A 308 3.73 -2.27 12.46
C TYR A 308 4.74 -1.45 13.27
N LEU A 309 4.84 -0.15 12.96
CA LEU A 309 5.81 0.75 13.61
C LEU A 309 5.21 1.52 14.80
N LYS A 310 3.88 1.55 14.92
CA LYS A 310 3.15 2.12 16.06
C LYS A 310 1.98 1.23 16.44
N ASP A 311 1.56 1.31 17.70
CA ASP A 311 0.28 0.78 18.13
C ASP A 311 -0.86 1.63 17.57
N VAL A 312 -1.96 1.00 17.21
CA VAL A 312 -3.21 1.68 16.85
C VAL A 312 -4.24 1.38 17.93
N ALA A 313 -4.93 2.42 18.41
CA ALA A 313 -5.86 2.30 19.52
C ALA A 313 -7.17 1.63 19.09
N GLU A 314 -7.68 2.01 17.92
CA GLU A 314 -8.91 1.44 17.35
C GLU A 314 -8.87 1.47 15.82
N GLY A 315 -9.25 0.36 15.18
CA GLY A 315 -9.19 0.18 13.73
C GLY A 315 -7.77 -0.10 13.23
N GLY A 316 -7.58 0.03 11.92
CA GLY A 316 -6.27 -0.13 11.29
C GLY A 316 -5.79 -1.58 11.15
N GLU A 317 -6.60 -2.58 11.45
CA GLU A 317 -6.30 -3.99 11.30
C GLU A 317 -5.89 -4.32 9.85
N THR A 318 -5.00 -5.29 9.68
CA THR A 318 -4.81 -5.96 8.39
C THR A 318 -5.73 -7.18 8.38
N VAL A 319 -6.70 -7.18 7.46
CA VAL A 319 -7.80 -8.17 7.43
C VAL A 319 -7.71 -9.00 6.16
N PHE A 320 -7.77 -10.33 6.30
CA PHE A 320 -7.87 -11.30 5.20
C PHE A 320 -9.28 -11.90 5.23
N PRO A 321 -10.25 -11.32 4.50
CA PRO A 321 -11.65 -11.73 4.61
C PRO A 321 -11.88 -13.19 4.24
N GLU A 322 -11.27 -13.69 3.17
CA GLU A 322 -11.43 -15.08 2.72
C GLU A 322 -10.81 -16.09 3.69
N LEU A 323 -9.82 -15.67 4.48
CA LEU A 323 -9.16 -16.53 5.47
C LEU A 323 -9.78 -16.38 6.87
N GLY A 324 -10.68 -15.41 7.08
CA GLY A 324 -11.20 -15.07 8.40
C GLY A 324 -10.12 -14.59 9.39
N LEU A 325 -9.00 -14.05 8.88
CA LEU A 325 -7.89 -13.56 9.71
C LEU A 325 -7.96 -12.04 9.87
N SER A 326 -7.61 -11.57 11.06
CA SER A 326 -7.45 -10.13 11.35
C SER A 326 -6.29 -9.92 12.31
N VAL A 327 -5.42 -8.96 12.00
CA VAL A 327 -4.22 -8.66 12.79
C VAL A 327 -4.23 -7.20 13.22
N THR A 328 -4.37 -6.97 14.52
CA THR A 328 -4.30 -5.63 15.13
C THR A 328 -2.88 -5.08 15.08
N PRO A 329 -2.67 -3.81 14.67
CA PRO A 329 -1.37 -3.18 14.70
C PRO A 329 -0.80 -3.12 16.12
N LYS A 330 0.36 -3.75 16.32
CA LYS A 330 1.14 -3.69 17.56
C LYS A 330 2.58 -3.36 17.24
N LYS A 331 3.12 -2.34 17.89
CA LYS A 331 4.47 -1.83 17.60
C LYS A 331 5.52 -2.95 17.65
N GLY A 332 6.30 -3.07 16.59
CA GLY A 332 7.35 -4.07 16.43
C GLY A 332 6.87 -5.47 16.04
N LEU A 333 5.57 -5.72 15.94
CA LEU A 333 5.01 -6.97 15.42
C LEU A 333 5.15 -6.99 13.90
N ALA A 334 5.70 -8.08 13.35
CA ALA A 334 5.69 -8.33 11.92
C ALA A 334 4.64 -9.38 11.56
N LEU A 335 3.89 -9.14 10.49
CA LEU A 335 2.98 -10.05 9.82
C LEU A 335 3.65 -10.49 8.52
N VAL A 336 3.72 -11.80 8.28
CA VAL A 336 4.35 -12.38 7.09
C VAL A 336 3.36 -13.36 6.46
N TRP A 337 3.16 -13.27 5.14
CA TRP A 337 2.33 -14.22 4.40
C TRP A 337 2.86 -14.46 2.98
N ASN A 338 2.51 -15.59 2.37
CA ASN A 338 2.61 -15.77 0.92
C ASN A 338 1.29 -15.41 0.23
N SER A 339 1.39 -14.82 -0.96
CA SER A 339 0.26 -14.47 -1.82
C SER A 339 0.14 -15.39 -3.04
N MET A 340 1.19 -16.16 -3.33
CA MET A 340 1.23 -17.08 -4.47
C MET A 340 1.46 -18.52 -4.00
N THR A 341 1.03 -19.45 -4.84
CA THR A 341 1.25 -20.90 -4.72
C THR A 341 2.73 -21.26 -4.97
N GLU A 342 3.12 -22.51 -4.69
CA GLU A 342 4.50 -22.98 -4.92
C GLU A 342 4.89 -23.06 -6.40
N ASP A 343 3.92 -23.09 -7.31
CA ASP A 343 4.12 -23.04 -8.77
C ASP A 343 4.05 -21.62 -9.35
N GLY A 344 3.82 -20.60 -8.51
CA GLY A 344 3.86 -19.20 -8.89
C GLY A 344 2.57 -18.69 -9.52
N GLN A 345 1.42 -19.19 -9.08
CA GLN A 345 0.10 -18.63 -9.40
C GLN A 345 -0.37 -17.76 -8.24
N CYS A 346 -1.03 -16.64 -8.53
CA CYS A 346 -1.63 -15.80 -7.50
C CYS A 346 -2.79 -16.55 -6.82
N ASP A 347 -2.77 -16.61 -5.49
CA ASP A 347 -3.84 -17.22 -4.71
C ASP A 347 -4.89 -16.15 -4.36
N PRO A 348 -6.13 -16.22 -4.90
CA PRO A 348 -7.15 -15.20 -4.66
C PRO A 348 -7.57 -15.10 -3.18
N SER A 349 -7.36 -16.15 -2.38
CA SER A 349 -7.64 -16.12 -0.94
C SER A 349 -6.64 -15.25 -0.16
N SER A 350 -5.53 -14.83 -0.78
CA SER A 350 -4.58 -13.85 -0.21
C SER A 350 -5.10 -12.42 -0.20
N ILE A 351 -6.32 -12.20 -0.70
CA ILE A 351 -6.99 -10.91 -0.68
C ILE A 351 -7.02 -10.34 0.73
N HIS A 352 -6.62 -9.08 0.87
CA HIS A 352 -6.53 -8.41 2.15
C HIS A 352 -6.77 -6.91 2.03
N ASN A 353 -7.12 -6.30 3.16
CA ASN A 353 -7.33 -4.86 3.29
C ASN A 353 -6.67 -4.32 4.56
N ALA A 354 -6.55 -2.99 4.65
CA ALA A 354 -6.34 -2.30 5.91
C ALA A 354 -7.63 -1.62 6.30
N ALA A 355 -8.21 -2.05 7.42
CA ALA A 355 -9.34 -1.38 8.03
C ALA A 355 -9.01 0.10 8.28
N GLN A 356 -10.03 0.96 8.24
CA GLN A 356 -9.82 2.38 8.51
C GLN A 356 -9.32 2.59 9.94
N VAL A 357 -8.37 3.50 10.11
CA VAL A 357 -7.93 3.92 11.44
C VAL A 357 -9.04 4.75 12.10
N ILE A 358 -9.62 4.28 13.19
CA ILE A 358 -10.68 5.00 13.92
C ILE A 358 -10.08 5.93 14.97
N GLN A 359 -9.10 5.42 15.73
CA GLN A 359 -8.35 6.16 16.75
C GLN A 359 -6.85 5.86 16.69
N GLY A 360 -6.04 6.92 16.57
CA GLY A 360 -4.57 6.83 16.46
C GLY A 360 -4.08 7.08 15.03
N HIS A 361 -2.87 6.58 14.74
CA HIS A 361 -2.23 6.66 13.42
C HIS A 361 -1.51 5.34 13.15
N LYS A 362 -1.78 4.71 12.00
CA LYS A 362 -1.12 3.45 11.62
C LYS A 362 0.16 3.78 10.86
N TYR A 363 1.24 3.10 11.21
CA TYR A 363 2.50 3.14 10.47
C TYR A 363 2.94 1.71 10.20
N ILE A 364 3.26 1.42 8.95
CA ILE A 364 3.79 0.12 8.54
C ILE A 364 5.10 0.31 7.80
N LEU A 365 6.01 -0.63 8.00
CA LEU A 365 7.10 -0.91 7.08
C LEU A 365 6.74 -2.18 6.32
N GLN A 366 6.79 -2.17 5.00
CA GLN A 366 6.52 -3.35 4.19
C GLN A 366 7.63 -3.60 3.18
N ARG A 367 7.82 -4.88 2.86
CA ARG A 367 8.68 -5.33 1.77
C ARG A 367 8.04 -6.53 1.08
N TRP A 368 7.95 -6.43 -0.23
CA TRP A 368 7.46 -7.50 -1.09
C TRP A 368 8.61 -8.34 -1.63
N TYR A 369 8.36 -9.63 -1.76
CA TYR A 369 9.28 -10.62 -2.29
C TYR A 369 8.68 -11.29 -3.50
N TYR A 370 9.42 -11.31 -4.60
CA TYR A 370 8.96 -11.78 -5.90
C TYR A 370 9.26 -13.27 -6.08
N TYR A 371 8.37 -14.00 -6.75
CA TYR A 371 8.54 -15.42 -7.07
C TYR A 371 9.77 -15.63 -7.97
N GLN A 372 9.80 -14.98 -9.13
CA GLN A 372 10.99 -14.81 -9.96
C GLN A 372 11.58 -13.42 -9.74
N ASN A 373 12.84 -13.34 -9.34
CA ASN A 373 13.52 -12.05 -9.33
C ASN A 373 13.88 -11.59 -10.74
N PHE A 374 14.18 -10.30 -10.86
CA PHE A 374 14.61 -9.67 -12.11
C PHE A 374 15.69 -8.62 -11.81
N PRO A 375 16.50 -8.23 -12.80
CA PRO A 375 17.74 -7.51 -12.51
C PRO A 375 17.60 -6.15 -11.81
N SER A 376 16.49 -5.44 -12.04
CA SER A 376 16.19 -4.15 -11.41
C SER A 376 15.51 -4.27 -10.04
N LEU A 377 15.19 -5.49 -9.59
CA LEU A 377 14.49 -5.72 -8.33
C LEU A 377 15.34 -5.25 -7.14
N GLY A 378 14.71 -4.48 -6.25
CA GLY A 378 15.38 -3.95 -5.06
C GLY A 378 16.41 -2.86 -5.35
N LYS A 379 16.44 -2.30 -6.57
CA LYS A 379 17.33 -1.20 -6.96
C LYS A 379 16.55 0.09 -7.23
N ARG A 380 17.12 1.22 -6.82
CA ARG A 380 16.58 2.55 -7.17
C ARG A 380 16.92 2.82 -8.63
N MET A 381 15.89 2.98 -9.46
CA MET A 381 16.07 3.36 -10.85
C MET A 381 16.43 4.85 -10.95
N PRO A 382 17.18 5.26 -11.98
CA PRO A 382 17.38 6.68 -12.26
C PRO A 382 16.03 7.34 -12.55
N GLU A 383 15.92 8.60 -12.13
CA GLU A 383 14.74 9.43 -12.35
C GLU A 383 14.42 9.57 -13.84
N PRO A 384 13.21 9.22 -14.29
CA PRO A 384 12.79 9.45 -15.66
C PRO A 384 12.51 10.94 -15.90
N SER A 385 12.79 11.43 -17.11
CA SER A 385 12.38 12.78 -17.53
C SER A 385 10.88 12.79 -17.87
N LEU A 386 10.02 13.17 -16.93
CA LEU A 386 8.58 13.36 -17.17
C LEU A 386 8.25 14.75 -17.74
N PRO A 387 7.06 14.97 -18.35
CA PRO A 387 6.58 16.29 -18.78
C PRO A 387 6.58 17.31 -17.63
N ASN A 388 6.49 18.62 -17.94
CA ASN A 388 6.54 19.76 -17.01
C ASN A 388 6.04 19.46 -15.58
N ARG A 389 6.98 19.03 -14.73
CA ARG A 389 6.82 18.88 -13.29
C ARG A 389 8.01 19.58 -12.64
N GLU A 390 7.77 20.23 -11.52
CA GLU A 390 8.90 20.71 -10.73
C GLU A 390 9.65 19.51 -10.14
N ALA A 391 10.99 19.56 -10.15
CA ALA A 391 11.82 18.55 -9.50
C ALA A 391 11.41 18.40 -8.02
N ASN A 392 11.07 17.18 -7.57
CA ASN A 392 10.54 16.85 -6.24
C ASN A 392 9.09 17.31 -5.96
N GLN A 393 8.27 17.60 -6.97
CA GLN A 393 6.83 17.77 -6.75
C GLN A 393 6.20 16.44 -6.35
N PRO A 394 5.54 16.35 -5.18
CA PRO A 394 4.91 15.10 -4.78
C PRO A 394 3.75 14.73 -5.70
N ARG A 395 3.42 13.43 -5.71
CA ARG A 395 2.26 12.89 -6.42
C ARG A 395 1.36 12.16 -5.44
N VAL A 396 0.06 12.28 -5.64
CA VAL A 396 -0.93 11.37 -5.07
C VAL A 396 -1.54 10.56 -6.21
N SER A 397 -1.38 9.24 -6.19
CA SER A 397 -2.10 8.32 -7.07
C SER A 397 -3.40 7.88 -6.38
N CYS A 398 -4.52 8.03 -7.09
CA CYS A 398 -5.85 7.59 -6.68
C CYS A 398 -6.40 6.70 -7.80
N ASP A 399 -5.93 5.46 -7.87
CA ASP A 399 -6.28 4.53 -8.95
C ASP A 399 -6.97 3.26 -8.43
N GLN A 400 -7.51 2.49 -9.37
CA GLN A 400 -8.09 1.18 -9.12
C GLN A 400 -7.01 0.11 -8.93
N TYR A 401 -5.76 0.35 -9.33
CA TYR A 401 -4.65 -0.57 -9.08
C TYR A 401 -4.39 -0.69 -7.57
N GLU A 402 -4.54 0.40 -6.82
CA GLU A 402 -4.59 0.40 -5.35
C GLU A 402 -6.01 0.23 -4.79
N PHE A 403 -6.94 -0.27 -5.60
CA PHE A 403 -8.33 -0.57 -5.27
C PHE A 403 -9.04 0.61 -4.56
N GLY A 404 -8.76 1.84 -4.96
CA GLY A 404 -9.49 3.02 -4.51
C GLY A 404 -9.07 3.59 -3.14
N SER A 405 -7.82 3.37 -2.72
CA SER A 405 -7.17 4.27 -1.76
C SER A 405 -6.24 5.23 -2.48
N CYS A 406 -6.34 6.53 -2.18
CA CYS A 406 -5.35 7.49 -2.62
C CYS A 406 -4.06 7.34 -1.80
N ARG A 407 -2.91 7.43 -2.46
CA ARG A 407 -1.59 7.34 -1.82
C ARG A 407 -0.64 8.40 -2.36
N TRP A 408 -0.09 9.16 -1.41
CA TRP A 408 1.02 10.07 -1.63
C TRP A 408 2.33 9.29 -1.70
N TYR A 409 3.16 9.61 -2.69
CA TYR A 409 4.46 8.99 -2.92
C TYR A 409 5.59 10.03 -2.88
N ASP A 410 6.72 9.65 -2.27
CA ASP A 410 7.96 10.43 -2.26
C ASP A 410 8.82 10.26 -3.53
N GLU A 411 8.55 9.22 -4.31
CA GLU A 411 9.37 8.84 -5.46
C GLU A 411 8.56 8.37 -6.67
N TRP A 412 9.28 8.13 -7.76
CA TRP A 412 8.78 7.52 -8.98
C TRP A 412 8.29 6.08 -8.74
N ASN A 413 6.97 5.92 -8.62
CA ASN A 413 6.30 4.61 -8.62
C ASN A 413 6.11 4.04 -10.05
N TYR A 414 5.53 2.83 -10.16
CA TYR A 414 5.25 2.17 -11.43
C TYR A 414 4.47 3.05 -12.43
N ASP A 415 3.48 3.79 -11.95
CA ASP A 415 2.66 4.67 -12.79
C ASP A 415 3.48 5.76 -13.47
N HIS A 416 4.53 6.26 -12.80
CA HIS A 416 5.44 7.24 -13.39
C HIS A 416 6.24 6.63 -14.54
N ILE A 417 6.71 5.40 -14.38
CA ILE A 417 7.45 4.69 -15.43
C ILE A 417 6.53 4.43 -16.62
N THR A 418 5.29 3.99 -16.39
CA THR A 418 4.31 3.77 -17.45
C THR A 418 3.97 5.07 -18.19
N GLU A 419 3.80 6.18 -17.47
CA GLU A 419 3.59 7.50 -18.07
C GLU A 419 4.80 7.95 -18.90
N TYR A 420 6.01 7.78 -18.35
CA TYR A 420 7.26 8.07 -19.06
C TYR A 420 7.35 7.30 -20.38
N VAL A 421 7.19 5.98 -20.33
CA VAL A 421 7.25 5.10 -21.50
C VAL A 421 6.19 5.48 -22.53
N ARG A 422 4.95 5.74 -22.10
CA ARG A 422 3.87 6.19 -22.99
C ARG A 422 4.24 7.47 -23.72
N ASN A 423 4.86 8.42 -23.03
CA ASN A 423 5.27 9.68 -23.63
C ASN A 423 6.46 9.51 -24.57
N GLN A 424 7.43 8.64 -24.26
CA GLN A 424 8.52 8.33 -25.18
C GLN A 424 8.01 7.80 -26.53
N HIS A 425 6.96 6.96 -26.53
CA HIS A 425 6.40 6.38 -27.76
C HIS A 425 5.41 7.27 -28.51
N LYS A 426 4.94 8.38 -27.93
CA LYS A 426 4.06 9.34 -28.62
C LYS A 426 4.81 10.32 -29.53
N TYR A 427 6.13 10.41 -29.40
CA TYR A 427 6.99 11.28 -30.20
C TYR A 427 7.84 10.52 -31.24
N VAL A 428 7.41 9.32 -31.65
CA VAL A 428 8.04 8.53 -32.72
C VAL A 428 7.13 8.45 -33.92
#